data_AF-X1W0D2-F1
#
_entry.id   AF-X1W0D2-F1
#
_cell.length_a   1.000
_cell.length_b   1.000
_cell.length_c   1.000
_cell.angle_alpha   90.00
_cell.angle_beta   90.00
_cell.angle_gamma   90.00
#
_symmetry.space_group_name_H-M   'P 1'
#
loop_
_entity.id
_entity.type
_entity.pdbx_description
1 polymer ?
#
loop_
_entity_poly.entity_id
_entity_poly.type
_entity_poly.pdbx_seq_one_letter_code
_entity_poly.pdbx_strand_id
1 'polypeptide(L)'
;MFTYFTSSLILRSGAAAIVSLALSLGIGKICLEKFRKAGLVDHVRAYSPSAHQDKKGIPTSGGIFILASFGIGLFLFANPTDQFVLIALLVTFCLGLVGFWDDRIKALRKSSRGLKVLFRLGIHCLVAGAVALYLTRILEFRPQVSIPFTDFT
;
A
#
# COMPACT_ATOMS: atom_id res chain seq x y z
N MET A 1 -21.22 9.16 -5.29
CA MET A 1 -21.69 9.84 -6.51
C MET A 1 -21.64 8.91 -7.74
N PHE A 2 -20.57 8.14 -7.96
CA PHE A 2 -20.52 7.11 -9.02
C PHE A 2 -21.18 5.76 -8.67
N THR A 3 -21.60 5.56 -7.42
CA THR A 3 -22.23 4.33 -6.92
C THR A 3 -23.51 3.94 -7.66
N TYR A 4 -24.16 4.88 -8.35
CA TYR A 4 -25.40 4.66 -9.09
C TYR A 4 -25.20 4.39 -10.59
N PHE A 5 -23.99 4.55 -11.14
CA PHE A 5 -23.76 4.52 -12.59
C PHE A 5 -23.54 3.11 -13.16
N THR A 6 -23.20 2.11 -12.33
CA THR A 6 -22.91 0.74 -12.81
C THR A 6 -23.47 -0.31 -11.84
N SER A 7 -24.45 -1.09 -12.31
CA SER A 7 -25.12 -2.12 -11.49
C SER A 7 -24.26 -3.35 -11.19
N SER A 8 -23.12 -3.53 -11.86
CA SER A 8 -22.25 -4.71 -11.70
C SER A 8 -20.95 -4.41 -10.93
N LEU A 9 -20.66 -5.23 -9.92
CA LEU A 9 -19.45 -5.11 -9.09
C LEU A 9 -18.16 -5.23 -9.91
N ILE A 10 -18.16 -6.13 -10.91
CA ILE A 10 -17.01 -6.40 -11.79
C ILE A 10 -16.63 -5.15 -12.60
N LEU A 11 -17.63 -4.42 -13.10
CA LEU A 11 -17.38 -3.21 -13.87
C LEU A 11 -16.79 -2.10 -12.98
N ARG A 12 -17.27 -1.98 -11.74
CA ARG A 12 -16.76 -1.02 -10.76
C ARG A 12 -15.32 -1.32 -10.36
N SER A 13 -15.01 -2.58 -10.03
CA SER A 13 -13.66 -2.98 -9.65
C SER A 13 -12.68 -2.87 -10.83
N GLY A 14 -13.11 -3.24 -12.04
CA GLY A 14 -12.34 -3.05 -13.26
C GLY A 14 -12.05 -1.58 -13.56
N ALA A 15 -13.07 -0.72 -13.48
CA ALA A 15 -12.89 0.72 -13.67
C ALA A 15 -11.96 1.35 -12.62
N ALA A 16 -12.11 0.95 -11.35
CA ALA A 16 -11.22 1.39 -10.26
C ALA A 16 -9.76 1.01 -10.54
N ALA A 17 -9.50 -0.22 -11.01
CA ALA A 17 -8.17 -0.69 -11.34
C ALA A 17 -7.57 0.08 -12.52
N ILE A 18 -8.33 0.29 -13.60
CA ILE A 18 -7.88 1.03 -14.78
C ILE A 18 -7.55 2.48 -14.41
N VAL A 19 -8.42 3.15 -13.65
CA VAL A 19 -8.19 4.55 -13.22
C VAL A 19 -6.99 4.65 -12.29
N SER A 20 -6.84 3.72 -11.33
CA SER A 20 -5.68 3.67 -10.44
C SER A 20 -4.38 3.48 -11.23
N LEU A 21 -4.39 2.59 -12.22
CA LEU A 21 -3.24 2.32 -13.09
C LEU A 21 -2.90 3.53 -13.96
N ALA A 22 -3.89 4.13 -14.61
CA ALA A 22 -3.70 5.30 -15.45
C ALA A 22 -3.12 6.49 -14.66
N LEU A 23 -3.65 6.74 -13.46
CA LEU A 23 -3.11 7.76 -12.54
C LEU A 23 -1.68 7.43 -12.12
N SER A 24 -1.41 6.18 -11.74
CA SER A 24 -0.09 5.74 -11.30
C SER A 24 0.97 5.92 -12.40
N LEU A 25 0.67 5.52 -13.64
CA LEU A 25 1.57 5.66 -14.78
C LEU A 25 1.74 7.12 -15.21
N GLY A 26 0.66 7.90 -15.24
CA GLY A 26 0.70 9.31 -15.65
C GLY A 26 1.44 10.20 -14.66
N ILE A 27 1.20 10.02 -13.36
CA ILE A 27 1.79 10.84 -12.28
C ILE A 27 3.19 10.31 -11.91
N GLY A 28 3.49 9.04 -12.19
CA GLY A 28 4.73 8.37 -11.81
C GLY A 28 5.97 9.16 -12.20
N LYS A 29 6.11 9.58 -13.47
CA LYS A 29 7.30 10.34 -13.92
C LYS A 29 7.51 11.64 -13.12
N ILE A 30 6.45 12.43 -12.93
CA ILE A 30 6.50 13.71 -12.19
C ILE A 30 6.89 13.47 -10.73
N CYS A 31 6.29 12.46 -10.10
CA CYS A 31 6.59 12.11 -8.71
C CYS A 31 8.02 11.59 -8.55
N LEU A 32 8.51 10.75 -9.47
CA LEU A 32 9.89 10.26 -9.46
C LEU A 32 10.90 11.42 -9.54
N GLU A 33 10.66 12.41 -10.40
CA GLU A 33 11.52 13.59 -10.48
C GLU A 33 11.50 14.42 -9.20
N LYS A 34 10.33 14.59 -8.56
CA LYS A 34 10.22 15.28 -7.27
C LYS A 34 10.96 14.54 -6.16
N PHE A 35 10.84 13.21 -6.08
CA PHE A 35 11.55 12.41 -5.08
C PHE A 35 13.07 12.42 -5.31
N ARG A 36 13.52 12.39 -6.57
CA ARG A 36 14.93 12.57 -6.93
C ARG A 36 15.46 13.93 -6.45
N LYS A 37 14.71 15.01 -6.67
CA LYS A 37 15.06 16.36 -6.20
C LYS A 37 15.06 16.47 -4.66
N ALA A 38 14.18 15.72 -4.00
CA ALA A 38 14.10 15.67 -2.53
C ALA A 38 15.20 14.82 -1.87
N GLY A 39 16.13 14.25 -2.64
CA GLY A 39 17.24 13.45 -2.10
C GLY A 39 16.83 12.09 -1.54
N LEU A 40 15.63 11.60 -1.87
CA LEU A 40 15.12 10.27 -1.51
C LEU A 40 15.70 9.22 -2.45
N VAL A 41 17.02 9.18 -2.53
CA VAL A 41 17.78 8.34 -3.44
C VAL A 41 18.48 7.25 -2.66
N ASP A 42 18.39 6.01 -3.15
CA ASP A 42 19.08 4.89 -2.54
C ASP A 42 20.60 5.08 -2.56
N HIS A 43 21.22 4.92 -1.39
CA HIS A 43 22.67 4.87 -1.27
C HIS A 43 23.15 3.45 -1.52
N VAL A 44 23.73 3.20 -2.71
CA VAL A 44 24.37 1.93 -3.04
C VAL A 44 25.58 1.71 -2.12
N ARG A 45 25.64 0.53 -1.48
CA ARG A 45 26.74 0.14 -0.60
C ARG A 45 28.07 0.07 -1.38
N ALA A 46 29.17 0.46 -0.73
CA ALA A 46 30.52 0.44 -1.32
C ALA A 46 30.98 -0.96 -1.80
N TYR A 47 30.41 -2.05 -1.26
CA TYR A 47 30.73 -3.44 -1.61
C TYR A 47 29.85 -4.05 -2.73
N SER A 48 29.02 -3.24 -3.42
CA SER A 48 28.14 -3.77 -4.47
C SER A 48 28.92 -3.99 -5.79
N PRO A 49 28.75 -5.14 -6.49
CA PRO A 49 29.37 -5.41 -7.79
C PRO A 49 29.09 -4.30 -8.79
N SER A 50 30.02 -4.03 -9.71
CA SER A 50 29.96 -2.88 -10.65
C SER A 50 28.64 -2.75 -11.41
N ALA A 51 28.02 -3.88 -11.79
CA ALA A 51 26.71 -3.93 -12.46
C ALA A 51 25.52 -3.44 -11.59
N HIS A 52 25.67 -3.39 -10.27
CA HIS A 52 24.65 -2.88 -9.34
C HIS A 52 24.87 -1.40 -8.96
N GLN A 53 25.96 -0.77 -9.43
CA GLN A 53 26.18 0.66 -9.21
C GLN A 53 25.31 1.54 -10.11
N ASP A 54 24.83 1.01 -11.25
CA ASP A 54 23.92 1.72 -12.17
C ASP A 54 22.51 1.97 -11.60
N LYS A 55 22.17 1.32 -10.47
CA LYS A 55 20.93 1.63 -9.73
C LYS A 55 21.08 2.81 -8.76
N LYS A 56 22.25 3.45 -8.69
CA LYS A 56 22.42 4.74 -7.99
C LYS A 56 21.49 5.77 -8.62
N GLY A 57 20.69 6.44 -7.80
CA GLY A 57 19.85 7.54 -8.30
C GLY A 57 18.36 7.21 -8.45
N ILE A 58 17.97 5.93 -8.38
CA ILE A 58 16.55 5.55 -8.51
C ILE A 58 15.84 5.84 -7.18
N PRO A 59 14.80 6.68 -7.16
CA PRO A 59 14.09 7.02 -5.94
C PRO A 59 13.32 5.81 -5.41
N THR A 60 13.60 5.41 -4.18
CA THR A 60 13.05 4.19 -3.56
C THR A 60 11.60 4.36 -3.08
N SER A 61 11.12 5.60 -2.96
CA SER A 61 9.81 5.94 -2.39
C SER A 61 8.63 5.87 -3.37
N GLY A 62 8.73 5.09 -4.45
CA GLY A 62 7.69 5.00 -5.48
C GLY A 62 6.35 4.46 -4.96
N GLY A 63 6.35 3.65 -3.90
CA GLY A 63 5.12 3.06 -3.36
C GLY A 63 4.06 4.09 -2.93
N ILE A 64 4.44 5.33 -2.59
CA ILE A 64 3.50 6.30 -2.05
C ILE A 64 2.54 6.88 -3.08
N PHE A 65 3.00 7.05 -4.33
CA PHE A 65 2.11 7.52 -5.38
C PHE A 65 1.18 6.40 -5.83
N ILE A 66 1.65 5.14 -5.81
CA ILE A 66 0.80 3.97 -6.05
C ILE A 66 -0.33 3.92 -5.01
N LEU A 67 0.01 4.11 -3.72
CA LEU A 67 -0.96 4.19 -2.64
C LEU A 67 -1.96 5.34 -2.84
N ALA A 68 -1.49 6.52 -3.27
CA ALA A 68 -2.34 7.65 -3.55
C ALA A 68 -3.28 7.38 -4.75
N SER A 69 -2.75 6.85 -5.86
CA SER A 69 -3.55 6.50 -7.05
C SER A 69 -4.58 5.41 -6.75
N PHE A 70 -4.19 4.38 -5.98
CA PHE A 70 -5.09 3.35 -5.49
C PHE A 70 -6.20 3.95 -4.61
N GLY A 71 -5.85 4.82 -3.65
CA GLY A 71 -6.82 5.48 -2.78
C GLY A 71 -7.82 6.33 -3.57
N ILE A 72 -7.36 7.05 -4.61
CA ILE A 72 -8.24 7.84 -5.49
C ILE A 72 -9.17 6.94 -6.29
N GLY A 73 -8.65 5.86 -6.89
CA GLY A 73 -9.47 4.90 -7.63
C GLY A 73 -10.53 4.23 -6.75
N LEU A 74 -10.15 3.85 -5.53
CA LEU A 74 -11.08 3.27 -4.57
C LEU A 74 -12.11 4.31 -4.10
N PHE A 75 -11.70 5.53 -3.79
CA PHE A 75 -12.63 6.60 -3.38
C PHE A 75 -13.66 6.94 -4.47
N LEU A 76 -13.26 6.87 -5.74
CA LEU A 76 -14.13 7.21 -6.86
C LEU A 76 -15.18 6.10 -7.16
N PHE A 77 -14.80 4.83 -7.03
CA PHE A 77 -15.63 3.70 -7.48
C PHE A 77 -16.15 2.78 -6.37
N ALA A 78 -15.50 2.75 -5.20
CA ALA A 78 -15.94 1.91 -4.09
C ALA A 78 -17.12 2.53 -3.34
N ASN A 79 -17.87 1.70 -2.63
CA ASN A 79 -18.97 2.17 -1.80
C ASN A 79 -18.42 2.59 -0.42
N PRO A 80 -18.45 3.88 -0.05
CA PRO A 80 -17.94 4.32 1.25
C PRO A 80 -18.81 3.86 2.43
N THR A 81 -20.02 3.35 2.17
CA THR A 81 -20.88 2.78 3.21
C THR A 81 -20.47 1.36 3.61
N ASP A 82 -19.66 0.69 2.78
CA ASP A 82 -19.19 -0.66 3.05
C ASP A 82 -18.04 -0.63 4.07
N GLN A 83 -18.29 -1.20 5.25
CA GLN A 83 -17.32 -1.23 6.34
C GLN A 83 -16.06 -2.04 5.97
N PHE A 84 -16.17 -3.08 5.15
CA PHE A 84 -15.00 -3.87 4.72
C PHE A 84 -14.08 -3.05 3.82
N VAL A 85 -14.66 -2.24 2.93
CA VAL A 85 -13.89 -1.32 2.07
C VAL A 85 -13.14 -0.30 2.92
N LEU A 86 -13.81 0.29 3.92
CA LEU A 86 -13.19 1.27 4.82
C LEU A 86 -12.04 0.67 5.65
N ILE A 87 -12.24 -0.53 6.20
CA ILE A 87 -11.19 -1.26 6.95
C ILE A 87 -10.00 -1.57 6.04
N ALA A 88 -10.26 -2.10 4.84
CA ALA A 88 -9.21 -2.44 3.88
C ALA A 88 -8.40 -1.20 3.47
N LEU A 89 -9.07 -0.06 3.23
CA LEU A 89 -8.43 1.21 2.93
C LEU A 89 -7.55 1.69 4.10
N LEU A 90 -8.09 1.67 5.31
CA LEU A 90 -7.36 2.07 6.52
C LEU A 90 -6.10 1.23 6.72
N VAL A 91 -6.22 -0.10 6.66
CA VAL A 91 -5.06 -1.01 6.82
C VAL A 91 -4.02 -0.76 5.74
N THR A 92 -4.44 -0.66 4.48
CA THR A 92 -3.53 -0.41 3.36
C THR A 92 -2.77 0.90 3.54
N PHE A 93 -3.46 1.98 3.94
CA PHE A 93 -2.81 3.26 4.21
C PHE A 93 -1.90 3.22 5.43
N CYS A 94 -2.30 2.59 6.54
CA CYS A 94 -1.46 2.44 7.73
C CYS A 94 -0.15 1.71 7.40
N LEU A 95 -0.23 0.57 6.71
CA LEU A 95 0.96 -0.20 6.32
C LEU A 95 1.81 0.55 5.29
N GLY A 96 1.16 1.24 4.35
CA GLY A 96 1.81 2.12 3.39
C GLY A 96 2.61 3.25 4.04
N LEU A 97 2.05 3.90 5.05
CA LEU A 97 2.71 4.95 5.82
C LEU A 97 3.90 4.42 6.63
N VAL A 98 3.79 3.23 7.21
CA VAL A 98 4.91 2.57 7.90
C VAL A 98 6.04 2.25 6.93
N GLY A 99 5.71 1.76 5.73
CA GLY A 99 6.69 1.54 4.66
C GLY A 99 7.39 2.83 4.21
N PHE A 100 6.62 3.90 4.02
CA PHE A 100 7.20 5.21 3.71
C PHE A 100 8.11 5.74 4.81
N TRP A 101 7.72 5.56 6.07
CA TRP A 101 8.53 5.96 7.21
C TRP A 101 9.86 5.21 7.27
N ASP A 102 9.85 3.91 6.98
CA ASP A 102 11.05 3.08 6.86
C ASP A 102 12.00 3.61 5.77
N ASP A 103 11.46 3.93 4.59
CA ASP A 103 12.25 4.46 3.47
C ASP A 103 12.79 5.87 3.73
N ARG A 104 12.03 6.72 4.42
CA ARG A 104 12.50 8.04 4.89
C ARG A 104 13.67 7.91 5.85
N ILE A 105 13.62 6.96 6.78
CA ILE A 105 14.74 6.70 7.71
C ILE A 105 15.97 6.20 6.97
N LYS A 106 15.83 5.30 6.00
CA LYS A 106 16.96 4.82 5.18
C LYS A 106 17.63 5.96 4.42
N ALA A 107 16.82 6.84 3.82
CA ALA A 107 17.31 8.00 3.10
C ALA A 107 18.06 8.99 4.03
N LEU A 108 17.48 9.30 5.20
CA LEU A 108 18.11 10.19 6.19
C LEU A 108 19.42 9.62 6.75
N ARG A 109 19.45 8.31 7.04
CA ARG A 109 20.63 7.65 7.63
C ARG A 109 21.71 7.28 6.60
N LYS A 110 21.47 7.49 5.30
CA LYS A 110 22.34 7.06 4.18
C LYS A 110 22.83 5.62 4.36
N SER A 111 21.98 4.79 4.96
CA SER A 111 22.32 3.44 5.38
C SER A 111 21.17 2.52 5.02
N SER A 112 21.52 1.32 4.59
CA SER A 112 20.55 0.27 4.26
C SER A 112 19.78 -0.24 5.50
N ARG A 113 20.19 0.16 6.71
CA ARG A 113 19.45 -0.11 7.95
C ARG A 113 18.32 0.91 8.14
N GLY A 114 17.10 0.48 7.81
CA GLY A 114 15.88 1.20 8.10
C GLY A 114 15.45 1.10 9.57
N LEU A 115 14.13 1.07 9.76
CA LEU A 115 13.45 0.87 11.02
C LEU A 115 13.83 -0.48 11.66
N LYS A 116 13.91 -0.54 12.99
CA LYS A 116 14.18 -1.80 13.71
C LYS A 116 13.10 -2.82 13.33
N VAL A 117 13.51 -4.03 12.93
CA VAL A 117 12.61 -5.10 12.49
C VAL A 117 11.52 -5.37 13.53
N LEU A 118 11.88 -5.42 14.81
CA LEU A 118 10.94 -5.61 15.93
C LEU A 118 9.89 -4.49 16.02
N PHE A 119 10.29 -3.24 15.78
CA PHE A 119 9.36 -2.11 15.81
C PHE A 119 8.40 -2.16 14.61
N ARG A 120 8.93 -2.48 13.42
CA ARG A 120 8.11 -2.69 12.23
C ARG A 120 7.10 -3.81 12.44
N LEU A 121 7.54 -4.98 12.93
CA LEU A 121 6.66 -6.10 13.23
C LEU A 121 5.64 -5.76 14.32
N GLY A 122 6.06 -5.06 15.38
CA GLY A 122 5.17 -4.62 16.45
C GLY A 122 4.01 -3.77 15.92
N ILE A 123 4.27 -2.83 15.01
CA ILE A 123 3.20 -2.04 14.37
C ILE A 123 2.29 -2.92 13.52
N HIS A 124 2.84 -3.82 12.70
CA HIS A 124 2.02 -4.73 11.88
C HIS A 124 1.11 -5.62 12.75
N CYS A 125 1.66 -6.20 13.83
CA CYS A 125 0.90 -7.03 14.77
C CYS A 125 -0.17 -6.21 15.49
N LEU A 126 0.13 -4.98 15.89
CA LEU A 126 -0.84 -4.10 16.55
C LEU A 126 -2.00 -3.75 15.61
N VAL A 127 -1.71 -3.35 14.37
CA VAL A 127 -2.73 -3.05 13.37
C VAL A 127 -3.57 -4.30 13.05
N ALA A 128 -2.92 -5.43 12.82
CA ALA A 128 -3.61 -6.70 12.55
C ALA A 128 -4.50 -7.13 13.72
N GLY A 129 -4.00 -7.04 14.95
CA GLY A 129 -4.76 -7.36 16.16
C GLY A 129 -5.96 -6.44 16.38
N ALA A 130 -5.79 -5.14 16.18
CA ALA A 130 -6.89 -4.18 16.28
C ALA A 130 -8.00 -4.45 15.25
N VAL A 131 -7.63 -4.76 14.00
CA VAL A 131 -8.57 -5.08 12.92
C VAL A 131 -9.28 -6.40 13.20
N ALA A 132 -8.56 -7.43 13.67
CA ALA A 132 -9.16 -8.71 14.02
C ALA A 132 -10.17 -8.58 15.17
N LEU A 133 -9.86 -7.78 16.20
CA LEU A 133 -10.79 -7.47 17.27
C LEU A 133 -12.01 -6.70 16.76
N TYR A 134 -11.82 -5.71 15.89
CA TYR A 134 -12.91 -4.94 15.30
C TYR A 134 -13.87 -5.84 14.49
N LEU A 135 -13.34 -6.69 13.61
CA LEU A 135 -14.12 -7.61 12.77
C LEU A 135 -14.91 -8.61 13.60
N THR A 136 -14.30 -9.18 14.64
CA THR A 136 -14.96 -10.20 15.47
C THR A 136 -16.00 -9.62 16.43
N ARG A 137 -15.79 -8.39 16.93
CA ARG A 137 -16.67 -7.78 17.95
C ARG A 137 -17.81 -6.94 17.38
N ILE A 138 -17.58 -6.28 16.25
CA ILE A 138 -18.54 -5.31 15.69
C ILE A 138 -19.26 -5.89 14.47
N LEU A 139 -18.54 -6.63 13.61
CA LEU A 139 -19.14 -7.28 12.44
C LEU A 139 -19.61 -8.71 12.72
N GLU A 140 -19.44 -9.21 13.96
CA GLU A 140 -19.72 -10.60 14.34
C GLU A 140 -19.17 -11.64 13.35
N PHE A 141 -18.06 -11.30 12.70
CA PHE A 141 -17.54 -12.12 11.61
C PHE A 141 -17.02 -13.43 12.18
N ARG A 142 -17.65 -14.55 11.79
CA ARG A 142 -17.19 -15.87 12.20
C ARG A 142 -15.98 -16.25 11.33
N PRO A 143 -14.80 -16.51 11.91
CA PRO A 143 -13.67 -16.99 11.16
C PRO A 143 -13.96 -18.42 10.67
N GLN A 144 -14.46 -18.53 9.44
CA GLN A 144 -14.66 -19.81 8.75
C GLN A 144 -13.44 -20.07 7.86
N VAL A 145 -12.88 -21.27 7.97
CA VAL A 145 -11.79 -21.73 7.13
C VAL A 145 -12.39 -22.67 6.10
N SER A 146 -12.71 -22.15 4.92
CA SER A 146 -13.21 -22.98 3.82
C SER A 146 -12.03 -23.65 3.12
N ILE A 147 -11.97 -24.97 3.19
CA ILE A 147 -11.02 -25.77 2.40
C ILE A 147 -11.67 -26.01 1.03
N PRO A 148 -11.08 -25.52 -0.08
CA PRO A 148 -11.67 -25.74 -1.40
C PRO A 148 -11.81 -27.25 -1.65
N PHE A 149 -12.95 -27.66 -2.22
CA PHE A 149 -13.34 -29.05 -2.50
C PHE A 149 -13.68 -29.93 -1.28
N THR A 150 -13.90 -29.34 -0.09
CA THR A 150 -14.38 -30.09 1.09
C THR A 150 -15.57 -29.38 1.71
N ASP A 151 -16.62 -30.11 2.12
CA ASP A 151 -17.83 -29.55 2.74
C ASP A 151 -17.63 -29.08 4.21
N PHE A 152 -16.38 -29.01 4.68
CA PHE A 152 -16.08 -28.52 6.03
C PHE A 152 -16.19 -26.99 6.06
N THR A 153 -17.06 -26.50 6.94
CA THR A 153 -17.30 -25.08 7.25
C THR A 153 -17.05 -24.77 8.71
#